data_AF-A0A8S3G889-F1
#
_entry.id   AF-A0A8S3G889-F1
#
_cell.length_a   1.000
_cell.length_b   1.000
_cell.length_c   1.000
_cell.angle_alpha   90.00
_cell.angle_beta   90.00
_cell.angle_gamma   90.00
#
_symmetry.space_group_name_H-M   'P 1'
#
loop_
_entity.id
_entity.type
_entity.pdbx_description
1 polymer ?
#
loop_
_entity_poly.entity_id
_entity_poly.type
_entity_poly.pdbx_seq_one_letter_code
_entity_poly.pdbx_strand_id
1 'polypeptide(L)'
;MQKINAARQILTDPDKRELYDRIGWEKMQSHIDDSAFPIPRFSGNFFDIFKHKKDNHIKHSLKVSLEELYSGATRTVSIDRDIVCVECNGTGCRDRVSCVCNNCEGTGLETLTHQMGPVIQHIRCTCSLCNGDGQIIHP
;
A
#
# COMPACT_ATOMS: atom_id res chain seq x y z
N MET A 1 -8.95 -5.71 -28.86
CA MET A 1 -7.84 -5.45 -27.92
C MET A 1 -8.26 -5.47 -26.44
N GLN A 2 -9.40 -4.88 -26.05
CA GLN A 2 -9.82 -4.80 -24.64
C GLN A 2 -9.95 -6.18 -23.93
N LYS A 3 -10.47 -7.21 -24.61
CA LYS A 3 -10.63 -8.56 -24.03
C LYS A 3 -9.31 -9.24 -23.65
N ILE A 4 -8.24 -9.00 -24.44
CA ILE A 4 -6.91 -9.60 -24.19
C ILE A 4 -6.27 -8.98 -22.94
N ASN A 5 -6.38 -7.66 -22.81
CA ASN A 5 -5.85 -6.98 -21.63
C ASN A 5 -6.60 -7.37 -20.35
N ALA A 6 -7.93 -7.57 -20.43
CA ALA A 6 -8.72 -8.02 -19.29
C ALA A 6 -8.37 -9.46 -18.87
N ALA A 7 -8.24 -10.37 -19.82
CA ALA A 7 -7.80 -11.74 -19.54
C ALA A 7 -6.40 -11.78 -18.88
N ARG A 8 -5.48 -10.93 -19.36
CA ARG A 8 -4.14 -10.81 -18.77
C ARG A 8 -4.19 -10.39 -17.31
N GLN A 9 -5.05 -9.42 -16.95
CA GLN A 9 -5.18 -8.95 -15.57
C GLN A 9 -5.69 -10.04 -14.62
N ILE A 10 -6.59 -10.91 -15.08
CA ILE A 10 -7.08 -12.04 -14.27
C ILE A 10 -5.99 -13.08 -14.05
N LEU A 11 -5.27 -13.44 -15.12
CA LEU A 11 -4.27 -14.50 -15.07
C LEU A 11 -2.96 -14.09 -14.39
N THR A 12 -2.75 -12.78 -14.18
CA THR A 12 -1.55 -12.25 -13.52
C THR A 12 -1.65 -12.35 -11.99
N ASP A 13 -2.85 -12.18 -11.42
CA ASP A 13 -3.06 -12.21 -9.97
C ASP A 13 -3.64 -13.57 -9.53
N PRO A 14 -3.00 -14.31 -8.60
CA PRO A 14 -3.47 -15.64 -8.20
C PRO A 14 -4.87 -15.61 -7.58
N ASP A 15 -5.19 -14.58 -6.80
CA ASP A 15 -6.50 -14.45 -6.13
C ASP A 15 -7.63 -14.19 -7.13
N LYS A 16 -7.37 -13.38 -8.18
CA LYS A 16 -8.36 -13.09 -9.23
C LYS A 16 -8.58 -14.29 -10.12
N ARG A 17 -7.53 -15.08 -10.36
CA ARG A 17 -7.63 -16.36 -11.07
C ARG A 17 -8.49 -17.35 -10.30
N GLU A 18 -8.22 -17.52 -9.01
CA GLU A 18 -9.01 -18.43 -8.17
C GLU A 18 -10.48 -17.99 -8.09
N LEU A 19 -10.72 -16.67 -7.96
CA LEU A 19 -12.07 -16.13 -8.02
C LEU A 19 -12.74 -16.47 -9.36
N TYR A 20 -12.09 -16.19 -10.47
CA TYR A 20 -12.60 -16.51 -11.82
C TYR A 20 -12.92 -18.00 -11.97
N ASP A 21 -12.03 -18.88 -11.52
CA ASP A 21 -12.20 -20.33 -11.58
C ASP A 21 -13.40 -20.80 -10.74
N ARG A 22 -13.72 -20.07 -9.67
CA ARG A 22 -14.84 -20.36 -8.75
C ARG A 22 -16.19 -19.83 -9.22
N ILE A 23 -16.27 -18.57 -9.67
CA ILE A 23 -17.54 -17.87 -9.95
C ILE A 23 -17.85 -17.67 -11.45
N GLY A 24 -16.83 -17.81 -12.31
CA GLY A 24 -16.94 -17.59 -13.75
C GLY A 24 -16.97 -16.11 -14.18
N TRP A 25 -16.57 -15.85 -15.43
CA TRP A 25 -16.42 -14.51 -16.01
C TRP A 25 -17.67 -13.63 -15.90
N GLU A 26 -18.85 -14.19 -16.17
CA GLU A 26 -20.11 -13.43 -16.24
C GLU A 26 -20.49 -12.79 -14.89
N LYS A 27 -20.27 -13.51 -13.79
CA LYS A 27 -20.57 -13.01 -12.43
C LYS A 27 -19.50 -12.07 -11.89
N MET A 28 -18.26 -12.25 -12.35
CA MET A 28 -17.16 -11.35 -12.02
C MET A 28 -17.37 -9.98 -12.65
N GLN A 29 -17.92 -9.92 -13.87
CA GLN A 29 -18.22 -8.66 -14.54
C GLN A 29 -19.30 -7.84 -13.81
N SER A 30 -20.30 -8.48 -13.20
CA SER A 30 -21.29 -7.81 -12.34
C SER A 30 -20.73 -7.37 -10.98
N HIS A 31 -19.60 -7.93 -10.54
CA HIS A 31 -18.91 -7.52 -9.31
C HIS A 31 -17.89 -6.39 -9.51
N ILE A 32 -17.65 -5.97 -10.75
CA ILE A 32 -16.84 -4.77 -11.06
C ILE A 32 -17.62 -3.50 -10.71
N ASP A 33 -18.96 -3.55 -10.76
CA ASP A 33 -19.84 -2.41 -10.48
C ASP A 33 -20.54 -2.48 -9.11
N ASP A 34 -20.56 -3.64 -8.44
CA ASP A 34 -21.16 -3.77 -7.11
C ASP A 34 -20.30 -4.60 -6.14
N SER A 35 -19.53 -3.85 -5.35
CA SER A 35 -19.24 -4.01 -3.91
C SER A 35 -19.65 -5.30 -3.17
N ALA A 36 -19.28 -6.51 -3.61
CA ALA A 36 -19.70 -7.73 -2.91
C ALA A 36 -18.77 -8.95 -3.07
N PHE A 37 -17.58 -8.90 -2.47
CA PHE A 37 -16.84 -10.13 -2.09
C PHE A 37 -17.40 -10.66 -0.75
N PRO A 38 -17.61 -11.98 -0.54
CA PRO A 38 -18.12 -12.52 0.70
C PRO A 38 -16.98 -12.70 1.71
N ILE A 39 -16.53 -11.59 2.31
CA ILE A 39 -15.66 -11.59 3.50
C ILE A 39 -16.54 -11.24 4.71
N PRO A 40 -16.41 -11.91 5.88
CA PRO A 40 -17.22 -11.61 7.05
C PRO A 40 -17.09 -10.12 7.41
N ARG A 41 -18.21 -9.40 7.38
CA ARG A 41 -18.29 -7.97 7.72
C ARG A 41 -18.02 -7.75 9.21
N PHE A 42 -16.83 -7.24 9.53
CA PHE A 42 -16.60 -6.44 10.74
C PHE A 42 -16.24 -5.02 10.29
N SER A 43 -17.24 -4.15 10.26
CA SER A 43 -17.18 -2.67 10.16
C SER A 43 -16.17 -2.00 9.20
N GLY A 44 -16.68 -1.38 8.13
CA GLY A 44 -16.04 -0.24 7.46
C GLY A 44 -15.36 -0.52 6.10
N ASN A 45 -15.65 0.33 5.12
CA ASN A 45 -14.97 0.57 3.83
C ASN A 45 -13.82 -0.37 3.43
N PHE A 46 -14.16 -1.50 2.80
CA PHE A 46 -13.18 -2.49 2.33
C PHE A 46 -12.43 -2.09 1.05
N PHE A 47 -12.86 -1.02 0.35
CA PHE A 47 -12.25 -0.63 -0.93
C PHE A 47 -10.87 0.03 -0.79
N ASP A 48 -10.47 0.43 0.42
CA ASP A 48 -9.16 1.04 0.69
C ASP A 48 -8.10 0.04 1.19
N ILE A 49 -8.44 -1.22 1.48
CA ILE A 49 -7.51 -2.17 2.12
C ILE A 49 -6.52 -2.80 1.12
N PHE A 50 -6.84 -2.84 -0.18
CA PHE A 50 -5.93 -3.35 -1.22
C PHE A 50 -5.74 -2.33 -2.34
N LYS A 51 -5.35 -1.11 -1.98
CA LYS A 51 -4.67 -0.23 -2.93
C LYS A 51 -3.34 -0.90 -3.26
N HIS A 52 -3.33 -1.81 -4.24
CA HIS A 52 -2.10 -2.36 -4.79
C HIS A 52 -1.20 -1.17 -5.12
N LYS A 53 -0.11 -1.05 -4.36
CA LYS A 53 0.89 -0.02 -4.56
C LYS A 53 1.36 -0.21 -6.00
N LYS A 54 0.96 0.72 -6.88
CA LYS A 54 1.41 0.70 -8.27
C LYS A 54 2.93 0.58 -8.23
N ASP A 55 3.41 -0.44 -8.93
CA ASP A 55 4.81 -0.67 -9.16
C ASP A 55 5.42 0.57 -9.81
N ASN A 56 6.33 1.21 -9.08
CA ASN A 56 7.04 2.38 -9.58
C ASN A 56 8.11 1.90 -10.58
N HIS A 57 7.76 1.81 -11.85
CA HIS A 57 8.73 1.53 -12.91
C HIS A 57 9.60 2.74 -13.24
N ILE A 58 10.91 2.58 -13.19
CA ILE A 58 11.89 3.58 -13.64
C ILE A 58 12.16 3.35 -15.13
N LYS A 59 11.92 4.37 -15.97
CA LYS A 59 12.23 4.34 -17.41
C LYS A 59 13.50 5.15 -17.67
N HIS A 60 14.54 4.51 -18.19
CA HIS A 60 15.81 5.17 -18.54
C HIS A 60 16.06 5.06 -20.04
N SER A 61 16.02 6.19 -20.75
CA SER A 61 16.26 6.25 -22.20
C SER A 61 17.74 6.36 -22.50
N LEU A 62 18.29 5.39 -23.27
CA LEU A 62 19.68 5.40 -23.71
C LEU A 62 19.79 5.89 -25.16
N LYS A 63 20.63 6.89 -25.41
CA LYS A 63 20.95 7.35 -26.76
C LYS A 63 22.07 6.48 -27.34
N VAL A 64 21.81 5.75 -28.41
CA VAL A 64 22.76 4.82 -29.04
C VAL A 64 23.03 5.25 -30.47
N SER A 65 24.26 5.13 -30.96
CA SER A 65 24.57 5.35 -32.39
C SER A 65 24.27 4.08 -33.21
N LEU A 66 24.07 4.23 -34.53
CA LEU A 66 23.81 3.08 -35.42
C LEU A 66 25.02 2.12 -35.48
N GLU A 67 26.23 2.65 -35.40
CA GLU A 67 27.48 1.89 -35.43
C GLU A 67 27.64 1.00 -34.17
N GLU A 68 27.31 1.54 -33.00
CA GLU A 68 27.29 0.79 -31.74
C GLU A 68 26.22 -0.29 -31.71
N LEU A 69 25.10 -0.06 -32.42
CA LEU A 69 24.02 -1.02 -32.56
C LEU A 69 24.43 -2.20 -33.46
N TYR A 70 25.24 -1.93 -34.48
CA TYR A 70 25.78 -2.94 -35.40
C TYR A 70 26.96 -3.73 -34.80
N SER A 71 27.90 -3.05 -34.15
CA SER A 71 29.10 -3.65 -33.55
C SER A 71 28.86 -4.29 -32.18
N GLY A 72 27.77 -3.89 -31.50
CA GLY A 72 27.45 -4.30 -30.14
C GLY A 72 28.32 -3.55 -29.12
N ALA A 73 27.70 -2.69 -28.30
CA ALA A 73 28.37 -1.94 -27.25
C ALA A 73 27.83 -2.31 -25.87
N THR A 74 28.72 -2.43 -24.88
CA THR A 74 28.35 -2.60 -23.47
C THR A 74 28.43 -1.25 -22.76
N ARG A 75 27.34 -0.83 -22.12
CA ARG A 75 27.27 0.44 -21.38
C ARG A 75 26.75 0.20 -19.96
N THR A 76 27.43 0.77 -18.98
CA THR A 76 27.03 0.73 -17.58
C THR A 76 26.04 1.86 -17.29
N VAL A 77 24.85 1.51 -16.79
CA VAL A 77 23.82 2.48 -16.40
C VAL A 77 23.70 2.48 -14.88
N SER A 78 23.93 3.64 -14.25
CA SER A 78 23.70 3.83 -12.82
C SER A 78 22.26 4.25 -12.60
N ILE A 79 21.51 3.47 -11.80
CA ILE A 79 20.12 3.74 -11.47
C ILE A 79 20.01 3.84 -9.95
N ASP A 80 19.58 5.00 -9.48
CA ASP A 80 19.25 5.19 -8.08
C ASP A 80 17.83 4.69 -7.82
N ARG A 81 17.68 3.82 -6.84
CA ARG A 81 16.39 3.28 -6.39
C ARG A 81 16.31 3.34 -4.88
N ASP A 82 15.12 3.69 -4.39
CA ASP A 82 14.85 3.58 -2.96
C ASP A 82 14.82 2.10 -2.59
N ILE A 83 15.64 1.74 -1.62
CA ILE A 83 15.65 0.42 -0.99
C ILE A 83 15.13 0.55 0.43
N VAL A 84 14.54 -0.53 0.94
CA VAL A 84 14.23 -0.62 2.36
C VAL A 84 15.55 -0.55 3.13
N CYS A 85 15.66 0.40 4.04
CA CYS A 85 16.85 0.54 4.89
C CYS A 85 17.05 -0.76 5.68
N VAL A 86 18.25 -1.33 5.59
CA VAL A 86 18.60 -2.62 6.24
C VAL A 86 18.71 -2.48 7.75
N GLU A 87 19.10 -1.31 8.25
CA GLU A 87 19.26 -1.07 9.68
C GLU A 87 17.92 -1.01 10.41
N CYS A 88 16.94 -0.29 9.84
CA CYS A 88 15.62 -0.12 10.43
C CYS A 88 14.53 -1.02 9.82
N ASN A 89 14.82 -1.78 8.76
CA ASN A 89 13.84 -2.58 8.00
C ASN A 89 12.60 -1.79 7.58
N GLY A 90 12.76 -0.49 7.29
CA GLY A 90 11.66 0.39 6.90
C GLY A 90 10.79 0.88 8.05
N THR A 91 11.16 0.61 9.31
CA THR A 91 10.45 1.15 10.50
C THR A 91 10.82 2.60 10.81
N GLY A 92 11.92 3.11 10.24
CA GLY A 92 12.43 4.45 10.55
C GLY A 92 13.11 4.56 11.92
N CYS A 93 13.14 3.48 12.72
CA CYS A 93 13.74 3.44 14.04
C CYS A 93 15.18 2.92 14.02
N ARG A 94 16.11 3.68 14.59
CA ARG A 94 17.45 3.17 14.92
C ARG A 94 17.30 2.17 16.06
N ASP A 95 17.95 1.00 15.95
CA ASP A 95 18.06 -0.03 17.00
C ASP A 95 16.90 -1.00 17.22
N ARG A 96 15.97 -1.16 16.27
CA ARG A 96 14.84 -2.13 16.37
C ARG A 96 13.96 -1.97 17.62
N VAL A 97 14.20 -0.93 18.42
CA VAL A 97 13.30 -0.50 19.47
C VAL A 97 12.11 0.11 18.76
N SER A 98 10.94 -0.45 19.00
CA SER A 98 9.70 0.05 18.42
C SER A 98 9.53 1.51 18.88
N CYS A 99 9.65 2.49 17.98
CA CYS A 99 9.40 3.90 18.28
C CYS A 99 7.90 4.18 18.44
N VAL A 100 7.18 3.28 19.10
CA VAL A 100 5.75 3.40 19.31
C VAL A 100 5.53 4.63 20.19
N CYS A 101 4.59 5.47 19.78
CA CYS A 101 4.22 6.63 20.56
C CYS A 101 3.62 6.17 21.90
N ASN A 102 4.25 6.55 23.02
CA ASN A 102 3.77 6.19 24.35
C ASN A 102 2.38 6.77 24.68
N ASN A 103 1.97 7.85 24.02
CA ASN A 103 0.70 8.52 24.30
C ASN A 103 -0.51 7.87 23.59
N CYS A 104 -0.30 7.23 22.44
CA CYS A 104 -1.37 6.55 21.68
C CYS A 104 -1.13 5.05 21.50
N GLU A 105 -0.04 4.50 22.05
CA GLU A 105 0.34 3.09 21.95
C GLU A 105 0.35 2.56 20.51
N GLY A 106 0.69 3.41 19.54
CA GLY A 106 0.74 3.02 18.12
C GLY A 106 -0.56 3.20 17.36
N THR A 107 -1.64 3.63 18.01
CA THR A 107 -2.95 3.83 17.35
C THR A 107 -3.06 5.16 16.60
N GLY A 108 -2.18 6.13 16.87
CA GLY A 108 -2.22 7.47 16.28
C GLY A 108 -3.35 8.36 16.82
N LEU A 109 -4.20 7.86 17.72
CA LEU A 109 -5.35 8.56 18.27
C LEU A 109 -5.29 8.60 19.79
N GLU A 110 -5.63 9.74 20.38
CA GLU A 110 -5.79 9.92 21.83
C GLU A 110 -7.27 10.08 22.18
N THR A 111 -7.70 9.51 23.32
CA THR A 111 -9.10 9.62 23.78
C THR A 111 -9.18 10.66 24.89
N LEU A 112 -9.74 11.82 24.57
CA LEU A 112 -10.01 12.89 25.53
C LEU A 112 -11.36 12.65 26.17
N THR A 113 -11.39 12.60 27.51
CA THR A 113 -12.64 12.46 28.25
C THR A 113 -13.11 13.84 28.70
N HIS A 114 -14.20 14.32 28.11
CA HIS A 114 -14.81 15.59 28.42
C HIS A 114 -16.08 15.36 29.24
N GLN A 115 -16.08 15.77 30.51
CA GLN A 115 -17.24 15.65 31.38
C GLN A 115 -18.10 16.92 31.29
N MET A 116 -19.32 16.77 30.78
CA MET A 116 -20.31 17.85 30.73
C MET A 116 -21.46 17.52 31.69
N GLY A 117 -21.29 17.94 32.95
CA GLY A 117 -22.25 17.67 34.02
C GLY A 117 -22.39 16.16 34.31
N PRO A 118 -23.59 15.57 34.25
CA PRO A 118 -23.80 14.14 34.51
C PRO A 118 -23.41 13.24 33.33
N VAL A 119 -23.07 13.81 32.16
CA VAL A 119 -22.71 13.04 30.96
C VAL A 119 -21.20 13.09 30.74
N ILE A 120 -20.60 11.92 30.52
CA ILE A 120 -19.18 11.78 30.16
C ILE A 120 -19.09 11.48 28.67
N GLN A 121 -18.33 12.29 27.94
CA GLN A 121 -18.09 12.11 26.50
C GLN A 121 -16.63 11.73 26.26
N HIS A 122 -16.41 10.64 25.53
CA HIS A 122 -15.08 10.27 25.04
C HIS A 122 -14.90 10.75 23.59
N ILE A 123 -13.99 11.70 23.38
CA ILE A 123 -13.67 12.27 22.07
C ILE A 123 -12.36 11.65 21.60
N ARG A 124 -12.35 11.11 20.37
CA ARG A 124 -11.11 10.63 19.74
C ARG A 124 -10.49 11.78 18.94
N CYS A 125 -9.29 12.17 19.31
CA CYS A 125 -8.50 13.17 18.62
C CYS A 125 -7.23 12.55 18.04
N THR A 126 -6.63 13.20 17.05
CA THR A 126 -5.28 12.84 16.59
C THR A 126 -4.29 13.02 17.73
N CYS A 127 -3.42 12.03 17.95
CA CYS A 127 -2.41 12.10 19.00
C CYS A 127 -1.51 13.32 18.79
N SER A 128 -1.42 14.18 19.80
CA SER A 128 -0.63 15.42 19.77
C SER A 128 0.88 15.19 19.67
N LEU A 129 1.36 14.02 20.13
CA LEU A 129 2.78 13.70 20.21
C LEU A 129 3.34 13.11 18.91
N CYS A 130 2.55 12.32 18.18
CA CYS A 130 2.94 11.68 16.92
C CYS A 130 2.15 12.16 15.71
N ASN A 131 1.25 13.14 15.86
CA ASN A 131 0.41 13.70 14.80
C ASN A 131 -0.36 12.67 13.96
N GLY A 132 -0.73 11.53 14.54
CA GLY A 132 -1.44 10.46 13.84
C GLY A 132 -0.57 9.33 13.27
N ASP A 133 0.76 9.46 13.28
CA ASP A 133 1.66 8.44 12.70
C ASP A 133 1.80 7.18 13.56
N GLY A 134 1.38 7.24 14.83
CA GLY A 134 1.52 6.14 15.81
C GLY A 134 2.96 5.87 16.24
N GLN A 135 3.93 6.46 15.56
CA GLN A 135 5.36 6.29 15.82
C GLN A 135 6.04 7.65 15.96
N ILE A 136 7.07 7.73 16.80
CA ILE A 136 7.87 8.93 17.02
C ILE A 136 9.29 8.63 16.60
N ILE A 137 9.63 9.02 15.38
CA ILE A 137 10.99 8.86 14.87
C ILE A 137 11.82 10.02 15.42
N HIS A 138 12.70 9.74 16.38
CA HIS A 138 13.70 10.71 16.81
C HIS A 138 14.79 10.84 15.73
N PRO A 139 15.17 12.06 15.32
CA PRO A 139 16.20 12.29 14.31
C PRO A 139 17.61 11.86 14.77
#